data_AF-A0A4R1QS24-F1
#
_entry.id   AF-A0A4R1QS24-F1
#
_cell.length_a   1.000
_cell.length_b   1.000
_cell.length_c   1.000
_cell.angle_alpha   90.00
_cell.angle_beta   90.00
_cell.angle_gamma   90.00
#
_symmetry.space_group_name_H-M   'P 1'
#
loop_
_entity.id
_entity.type
_entity.pdbx_description
1 polymer ?
#
loop_
_entity_poly.entity_id
_entity_poly.type
_entity_poly.pdbx_seq_one_letter_code
_entity_poly.pdbx_strand_id
1 'polypeptide(L)'
;MKHNIQVKNSIQASNQQILLAIKKSSDIINYYSVGIQPSKTILWTPEPQKSIYLTSVQVSAPLAVSILLSDDDIDFLSLKITQPFSTVSQAFPSPFKLTTGNSLMLSTSDEDISCNINGAATATQVAYNGRSDFTNVNNAIGLSNGTLASLSSALLTQARGRLVLGYSILPTQYQYFEIEQVTIKYYCRLSLTLAVGVSSMILYWRPNTQVDWTQLQEISLSIIGSVNYLTNPIQYDITDTVLGAPDPWAVINNLQTSFVGTHTGLGIGNIVQLDAIEIQICMSGKNQITVFGYEA
;
A
#
# COMPACT_ATOMS: atom_id res chain seq x y z
N MET A 1 -9.66 -36.16 6.04
CA MET A 1 -9.13 -35.93 7.40
C MET A 1 -8.24 -34.70 7.31
N LYS A 2 -8.64 -33.54 7.87
CA LYS A 2 -7.88 -32.28 7.72
C LYS A 2 -6.60 -32.34 8.57
N HIS A 3 -5.44 -32.04 7.99
CA HIS A 3 -4.18 -31.92 8.73
C HIS A 3 -3.91 -30.44 9.01
N ASN A 4 -4.10 -30.02 10.26
CA ASN A 4 -3.72 -28.69 10.74
C ASN A 4 -2.38 -28.80 11.46
N ILE A 5 -1.36 -28.09 10.98
CA ILE A 5 -0.05 -28.04 11.63
C ILE A 5 0.20 -26.60 12.08
N GLN A 6 0.34 -26.42 13.39
CA GLN A 6 0.83 -25.20 14.03
C GLN A 6 2.12 -25.54 14.77
N VAL A 7 3.21 -24.81 14.53
CA VAL A 7 4.47 -25.00 15.27
C VAL A 7 4.61 -23.90 16.34
N LYS A 8 4.95 -24.31 17.58
CA LYS A 8 5.34 -23.48 18.71
C LYS A 8 6.87 -23.59 18.92
N ASN A 9 7.60 -22.47 18.75
CA ASN A 9 8.90 -22.00 19.30
C ASN A 9 10.12 -22.97 19.36
N SER A 10 11.40 -22.60 19.20
CA SER A 10 12.18 -21.36 19.44
C SER A 10 13.60 -21.43 18.82
N ILE A 11 14.06 -20.28 18.24
CA ILE A 11 15.42 -19.68 18.22
C ILE A 11 16.64 -20.53 17.74
N GLN A 12 17.27 -20.21 16.59
CA GLN A 12 18.49 -19.37 16.45
C GLN A 12 19.12 -19.45 15.03
N ALA A 13 19.35 -18.27 14.45
CA ALA A 13 20.22 -17.88 13.33
C ALA A 13 21.01 -18.96 12.53
N SER A 14 20.64 -19.14 11.26
CA SER A 14 21.53 -18.87 10.11
C SER A 14 20.70 -18.91 8.82
N ASN A 15 21.16 -18.21 7.78
CA ASN A 15 20.61 -18.17 6.41
C ASN A 15 20.63 -19.56 5.71
N GLN A 16 19.97 -20.55 6.29
CA GLN A 16 19.66 -21.78 5.61
C GLN A 16 18.17 -21.75 5.29
N GLN A 17 17.88 -21.28 4.06
CA GLN A 17 16.73 -21.81 3.33
C GLN A 17 16.78 -23.33 3.50
N ILE A 18 15.86 -23.89 4.29
CA ILE A 18 15.66 -25.34 4.31
C ILE A 18 15.08 -25.66 2.94
N LEU A 19 15.97 -25.82 1.95
CA LEU A 19 15.71 -26.62 0.78
C LEU A 19 15.43 -28.00 1.33
N LEU A 20 14.15 -28.35 1.40
CA LEU A 20 13.71 -29.72 1.58
C LEU A 20 14.58 -30.59 0.68
N ALA A 21 15.22 -31.62 1.26
CA ALA A 21 15.93 -32.60 0.49
C ALA A 21 14.96 -33.18 -0.54
N ILE A 22 15.17 -32.83 -1.82
CA ILE A 22 14.36 -33.31 -2.94
C ILE A 22 14.35 -34.83 -2.84
N LYS A 23 13.17 -35.43 -2.65
CA LYS A 23 13.07 -36.88 -2.69
C LYS A 23 13.46 -37.30 -4.10
N LYS A 24 14.33 -38.31 -4.21
CA LYS A 24 14.85 -38.86 -5.49
C LYS A 24 13.74 -39.28 -6.48
N SER A 25 12.49 -39.34 -6.04
CA SER A 25 11.29 -39.68 -6.83
C SER A 25 10.52 -38.47 -7.37
N SER A 26 10.92 -37.23 -7.10
CA SER A 26 10.26 -36.02 -7.62
C SER A 26 10.97 -35.59 -8.90
N ASP A 27 10.32 -35.75 -10.05
CA ASP A 27 10.85 -35.32 -11.35
C ASP A 27 10.28 -33.95 -11.79
N ILE A 28 9.17 -33.50 -11.17
CA ILE A 28 8.53 -32.21 -11.45
C ILE A 28 8.65 -31.27 -10.24
N ILE A 29 9.10 -30.05 -10.51
CA ILE A 29 9.18 -28.95 -9.55
C ILE A 29 8.56 -27.71 -10.20
N ASN A 30 7.45 -27.24 -9.62
CA ASN A 30 6.78 -26.03 -10.11
C ASN A 30 6.90 -24.90 -9.09
N TYR A 31 7.18 -23.69 -9.58
CA TYR A 31 7.36 -22.47 -8.79
C TYR A 31 6.27 -21.47 -9.15
N TYR A 32 5.61 -20.91 -8.14
CA TYR A 32 4.54 -19.93 -8.30
C TYR A 32 4.76 -18.73 -7.40
N SER A 33 4.42 -17.55 -7.91
CA SER A 33 4.30 -16.32 -7.14
C SER A 33 2.87 -15.83 -7.25
N VAL A 34 2.14 -15.82 -6.15
CA VAL A 34 0.71 -15.47 -6.11
C VAL A 34 0.45 -14.44 -5.02
N GLY A 35 -0.37 -13.44 -5.31
CA GLY A 35 -0.93 -12.55 -4.30
C GLY A 35 -1.98 -13.23 -3.42
N ILE A 36 -2.95 -12.43 -2.95
CA ILE A 36 -4.16 -12.94 -2.30
C ILE A 36 -5.03 -13.63 -3.37
N GLN A 37 -5.44 -14.87 -3.10
CA GLN A 37 -6.30 -15.69 -3.95
C GLN A 37 -7.49 -16.21 -3.13
N PRO A 38 -8.53 -15.39 -2.91
CA PRO A 38 -9.68 -15.81 -2.10
C PRO A 38 -10.49 -16.93 -2.79
N SER A 39 -10.36 -17.07 -4.11
CA SER A 39 -10.91 -18.18 -4.89
C SER A 39 -9.82 -19.15 -5.33
N LYS A 40 -10.21 -20.40 -5.55
CA LYS A 40 -9.30 -21.44 -6.03
C LYS A 40 -8.72 -21.11 -7.39
N THR A 41 -7.40 -21.18 -7.47
CA THR A 41 -6.61 -21.01 -8.70
C THR A 41 -5.86 -22.31 -8.99
N ILE A 42 -5.86 -22.73 -10.24
CA ILE A 42 -5.12 -23.92 -10.69
C ILE A 42 -3.62 -23.61 -10.59
N LEU A 43 -2.90 -24.44 -9.84
CA LEU A 43 -1.45 -24.46 -9.87
C LEU A 43 -0.97 -25.43 -10.95
N TRP A 44 -1.42 -26.68 -10.89
CA TRP A 44 -0.93 -27.75 -11.75
C TRP A 44 -2.08 -28.63 -12.23
N THR A 45 -2.24 -28.71 -13.55
CA THR A 45 -3.15 -29.65 -14.22
C THR A 45 -2.36 -30.86 -14.73
N PRO A 46 -2.74 -32.10 -14.38
CA PRO A 46 -2.05 -33.30 -14.86
C PRO A 46 -2.30 -33.54 -16.35
N GLU A 47 -1.43 -34.35 -16.97
CA GLU A 47 -1.75 -34.92 -18.27
C GLU A 47 -3.03 -35.78 -18.23
N PRO A 48 -3.76 -35.90 -19.36
CA PRO A 48 -4.98 -36.69 -19.42
C PRO A 48 -4.78 -38.10 -18.85
N GLN A 49 -5.70 -38.52 -17.97
CA GLN A 49 -5.70 -39.83 -17.31
C GLN A 49 -4.58 -40.09 -16.29
N LYS A 50 -3.71 -39.11 -16.01
CA LYS A 50 -2.72 -39.20 -14.92
C LYS A 50 -3.23 -38.59 -13.62
N SER A 51 -2.61 -38.98 -12.53
CA SER A 51 -2.75 -38.38 -11.20
C SER A 51 -1.49 -37.63 -10.82
N ILE A 52 -1.64 -36.50 -10.11
CA ILE A 52 -0.52 -35.83 -9.45
C ILE A 52 -0.18 -36.58 -8.16
N TYR A 53 1.11 -36.88 -7.98
CA TYR A 53 1.67 -37.44 -6.75
C TYR A 53 2.56 -36.41 -6.07
N LEU A 54 2.02 -35.70 -5.08
CA LEU A 54 2.75 -34.67 -4.34
C LEU A 54 3.69 -35.28 -3.31
N THR A 55 4.98 -34.94 -3.40
CA THR A 55 6.01 -35.40 -2.47
C THR A 55 6.31 -34.37 -1.41
N SER A 56 6.23 -33.09 -1.75
CA SER A 56 6.38 -32.00 -0.80
C SER A 56 5.84 -30.68 -1.34
N VAL A 57 5.60 -29.75 -0.43
CA VAL A 57 5.23 -28.37 -0.72
C VAL A 57 6.04 -27.45 0.18
N GLN A 58 6.50 -26.33 -0.37
CA GLN A 58 7.13 -25.25 0.36
C GLN A 58 6.39 -23.96 0.03
N VAL A 59 6.09 -23.16 1.04
CA VAL A 59 5.44 -21.86 0.91
C VAL A 59 6.25 -20.85 1.70
N SER A 60 6.54 -19.70 1.10
CA SER A 60 7.05 -18.54 1.82
C SER A 60 6.17 -17.33 1.59
N ALA A 61 5.90 -16.57 2.65
CA ALA A 61 5.06 -15.38 2.58
C ALA A 61 5.73 -14.21 3.32
N PRO A 62 5.60 -12.97 2.79
CA PRO A 62 6.13 -11.77 3.44
C PRO A 62 5.22 -11.29 4.58
N LEU A 63 3.94 -11.67 4.59
CA LEU A 63 2.96 -11.40 5.65
C LEU A 63 2.31 -12.71 6.12
N ALA A 64 1.56 -12.64 7.22
CA ALA A 64 0.81 -13.80 7.70
C ALA A 64 -0.30 -14.18 6.71
N VAL A 65 -0.44 -15.47 6.46
CA VAL A 65 -1.43 -16.04 5.52
C VAL A 65 -1.60 -17.54 5.79
N SER A 66 -2.80 -18.04 5.51
CA SER A 66 -3.08 -19.48 5.37
C SER A 66 -3.15 -19.82 3.89
N ILE A 67 -2.29 -20.74 3.42
CA ILE A 67 -2.37 -21.31 2.07
C ILE A 67 -3.12 -22.63 2.14
N LEU A 68 -4.21 -22.75 1.40
CA LEU A 68 -4.98 -23.99 1.28
C LEU A 68 -4.66 -24.62 -0.07
N LEU A 69 -4.31 -25.90 -0.05
CA LEU A 69 -4.19 -26.71 -1.25
C LEU A 69 -5.36 -27.68 -1.35
N SER A 70 -5.85 -27.81 -2.57
CA SER A 70 -7.05 -28.57 -2.88
C SER A 70 -6.84 -29.50 -4.07
N ASP A 71 -7.49 -30.65 -4.00
CA ASP A 71 -7.68 -31.61 -5.09
C ASP A 71 -9.00 -31.21 -5.75
N ASP A 72 -8.90 -30.37 -6.80
CA ASP A 72 -9.99 -29.53 -7.30
C ASP A 72 -10.75 -28.83 -6.14
N ASP A 73 -12.00 -29.23 -5.91
CA ASP A 73 -12.88 -28.60 -4.92
C ASP A 73 -12.66 -29.11 -3.48
N ILE A 74 -11.78 -30.08 -3.25
CA ILE A 74 -11.58 -30.69 -1.94
C ILE A 74 -10.26 -30.27 -1.31
N ASP A 75 -10.32 -29.44 -0.26
CA ASP A 75 -9.14 -28.99 0.48
C ASP A 75 -8.54 -30.14 1.29
N PHE A 76 -7.23 -30.38 1.12
CA PHE A 76 -6.54 -31.49 1.80
C PHE A 76 -5.37 -31.04 2.67
N LEU A 77 -4.77 -29.87 2.40
CA LEU A 77 -3.64 -29.33 3.18
C LEU A 77 -3.84 -27.83 3.45
N SER A 78 -3.56 -27.41 4.68
CA SER A 78 -3.47 -26.00 5.04
C SER A 78 -2.10 -25.70 5.64
N LEU A 79 -1.39 -24.75 5.05
CA LEU A 79 -0.07 -24.28 5.46
C LEU A 79 -0.23 -22.86 6.01
N LYS A 80 -0.10 -22.72 7.33
CA LYS A 80 -0.26 -21.43 8.00
C LYS A 80 1.09 -20.78 8.26
N ILE A 81 1.28 -19.58 7.71
CA ILE A 81 2.43 -18.73 7.95
C ILE A 81 1.96 -17.61 8.89
N THR A 82 2.54 -17.55 10.09
CA THR A 82 2.14 -16.58 11.13
C THR A 82 3.18 -15.49 11.36
N GLN A 83 4.38 -15.66 10.82
CA GLN A 83 5.47 -14.70 10.94
C GLN A 83 5.80 -14.12 9.56
N PRO A 84 6.01 -12.80 9.45
CA PRO A 84 6.49 -12.17 8.23
C PRO A 84 7.77 -12.83 7.70
N PHE A 85 7.92 -12.85 6.37
CA PHE A 85 9.10 -13.38 5.66
C PHE A 85 9.52 -14.79 6.11
N SER A 86 8.55 -15.64 6.39
CA SER A 86 8.78 -16.99 6.87
C SER A 86 8.43 -18.03 5.82
N THR A 87 9.10 -19.18 5.92
CA THR A 87 8.87 -20.33 5.04
C THR A 87 8.33 -21.50 5.85
N VAL A 88 7.24 -22.09 5.39
CA VAL A 88 6.68 -23.34 5.91
C VAL A 88 6.82 -24.40 4.83
N SER A 89 7.13 -25.62 5.24
CA SER A 89 7.28 -26.72 4.31
C SER A 89 6.64 -27.99 4.86
N GLN A 90 6.03 -28.76 3.98
CA GLN A 90 5.42 -30.05 4.29
C GLN A 90 5.97 -31.10 3.34
N ALA A 91 6.68 -32.08 3.88
CA ALA A 91 7.06 -33.29 3.15
C ALA A 91 6.07 -34.40 3.45
N PHE A 92 5.66 -35.16 2.44
CA PHE A 92 4.79 -36.31 2.64
C PHE A 92 5.64 -37.58 2.81
N PRO A 93 5.46 -38.38 3.88
CA PRO A 93 6.19 -39.63 4.07
C PRO A 93 6.05 -40.59 2.88
N SER A 94 4.83 -40.68 2.35
CA SER A 94 4.46 -41.30 1.07
C SER A 94 3.83 -40.24 0.16
N PRO A 95 4.04 -40.27 -1.18
CA PRO A 95 3.44 -39.28 -2.07
C PRO A 95 1.92 -39.18 -1.89
N PHE A 96 1.41 -37.96 -1.70
CA PHE A 96 -0.02 -37.69 -1.61
C PHE A 96 -0.60 -37.71 -3.02
N LYS A 97 -1.43 -38.72 -3.31
CA LYS A 97 -2.07 -38.91 -4.61
C LYS A 97 -3.34 -38.07 -4.70
N LEU A 98 -3.41 -37.19 -5.70
CA LEU A 98 -4.65 -36.53 -6.11
C LEU A 98 -5.50 -37.46 -6.98
N THR A 99 -6.80 -37.22 -7.01
CA THR A 99 -7.74 -37.95 -7.86
C THR A 99 -7.33 -37.82 -9.33
N THR A 100 -7.50 -38.89 -10.10
CA THR A 100 -7.04 -38.95 -11.50
C THR A 100 -7.76 -37.91 -12.35
N GLY A 101 -6.98 -37.09 -13.07
CA GLY A 101 -7.47 -35.98 -13.88
C GLY A 101 -7.74 -34.68 -13.11
N ASN A 102 -7.71 -34.69 -11.78
CA ASN A 102 -7.93 -33.49 -10.99
C ASN A 102 -6.70 -32.59 -10.94
N SER A 103 -6.93 -31.28 -10.86
CA SER A 103 -5.87 -30.29 -10.74
C SER A 103 -5.51 -30.04 -9.28
N LEU A 104 -4.23 -29.74 -9.04
CA LEU A 104 -3.82 -29.11 -7.80
C LEU A 104 -4.24 -27.64 -7.85
N MET A 105 -5.09 -27.26 -6.92
CA MET A 105 -5.55 -25.88 -6.76
C MET A 105 -5.02 -25.26 -5.47
N LEU A 106 -4.99 -23.93 -5.44
CA LEU A 106 -4.62 -23.11 -4.30
C LEU A 106 -5.64 -22.02 -4.05
N SER A 107 -5.94 -21.76 -2.79
CA SER A 107 -6.55 -20.51 -2.33
C SER A 107 -5.82 -20.01 -1.09
N THR A 108 -5.94 -18.72 -0.82
CA THR A 108 -5.47 -18.09 0.41
C THR A 108 -6.64 -17.84 1.37
N SER A 109 -6.33 -17.74 2.65
CA SER A 109 -7.26 -17.26 3.68
C SER A 109 -6.47 -16.66 4.84
N ASP A 110 -7.16 -16.01 5.79
CA ASP A 110 -6.55 -15.37 6.97
C ASP A 110 -5.40 -14.42 6.59
N GLU A 111 -5.55 -13.68 5.48
CA GLU A 111 -4.52 -12.82 4.93
C GLU A 111 -4.35 -11.57 5.79
N ASP A 112 -3.10 -11.27 6.12
CA ASP A 112 -2.75 -10.02 6.78
C ASP A 112 -2.47 -8.92 5.76
N ILE A 113 -2.90 -7.70 6.09
CA ILE A 113 -2.69 -6.50 5.28
C ILE A 113 -1.88 -5.51 6.11
N SER A 114 -0.74 -5.08 5.58
CA SER A 114 0.12 -4.11 6.23
C SER A 114 -0.16 -2.71 5.68
N CYS A 115 -0.56 -1.76 6.54
CA CYS A 115 -0.76 -0.37 6.17
C CYS A 115 0.32 0.53 6.77
N ASN A 116 1.09 1.21 5.93
CA ASN A 116 2.09 2.19 6.34
C ASN A 116 1.59 3.61 6.05
N ILE A 117 1.79 4.52 7.01
CA ILE A 117 1.49 5.94 6.85
C ILE A 117 2.81 6.69 6.76
N ASN A 118 2.95 7.50 5.72
CA ASN A 118 4.18 8.25 5.46
C ASN A 118 3.87 9.73 5.29
N GLY A 119 4.76 10.54 5.85
CA GLY A 119 4.80 11.97 5.60
C GLY A 119 5.57 12.33 4.34
N ALA A 120 5.51 13.61 3.97
CA ALA A 120 6.39 14.12 2.94
C ALA A 120 7.85 14.11 3.39
N ALA A 121 8.78 13.86 2.46
CA ALA A 121 10.22 13.98 2.69
C ALA A 121 10.70 15.43 2.49
N THR A 122 10.00 16.19 1.65
CA THR A 122 10.32 17.59 1.36
C THR A 122 9.04 18.41 1.26
N ALA A 123 9.12 19.67 1.67
CA ALA A 123 8.10 20.68 1.42
C ALA A 123 8.79 21.88 0.78
N THR A 124 8.35 22.24 -0.42
CA THR A 124 8.93 23.33 -1.19
C THR A 124 7.88 24.38 -1.50
N GLN A 125 8.28 25.63 -1.38
CA GLN A 125 7.42 26.74 -1.74
C GLN A 125 7.60 27.04 -3.22
N VAL A 126 6.49 27.13 -3.96
CA VAL A 126 6.49 27.44 -5.40
C VAL A 126 5.56 28.62 -5.64
N ALA A 127 5.95 29.51 -6.56
CA ALA A 127 5.12 30.65 -6.92
C ALA A 127 3.76 30.19 -7.47
N TYR A 128 2.68 30.79 -6.96
CA TYR A 128 1.33 30.64 -7.45
C TYR A 128 0.79 32.00 -7.88
N ASN A 129 0.50 32.17 -9.17
CA ASN A 129 0.21 33.47 -9.77
C ASN A 129 1.29 34.53 -9.41
N GLY A 130 2.56 34.13 -9.53
CA GLY A 130 3.74 34.99 -9.36
C GLY A 130 4.22 35.22 -7.93
N ARG A 131 3.59 34.62 -6.90
CA ARG A 131 3.95 34.85 -5.49
C ARG A 131 3.71 33.61 -4.62
N SER A 132 4.46 33.45 -3.53
CA SER A 132 4.08 32.53 -2.46
C SER A 132 4.42 33.08 -1.08
N ASP A 133 3.42 33.15 -0.22
CA ASP A 133 3.46 33.81 1.10
C ASP A 133 3.43 32.86 2.30
N PHE A 134 3.49 31.55 2.06
CA PHE A 134 3.60 30.57 3.15
C PHE A 134 4.86 30.79 3.97
N THR A 135 4.71 30.73 5.28
CA THR A 135 5.77 30.72 6.29
C THR A 135 5.85 29.35 6.95
N ASN A 136 6.99 29.04 7.56
CA ASN A 136 7.25 27.76 8.24
C ASN A 136 6.97 26.52 7.38
N VAL A 137 7.33 26.58 6.09
CA VAL A 137 7.04 25.53 5.10
C VAL A 137 7.51 24.15 5.54
N ASN A 138 8.66 24.07 6.21
CA ASN A 138 9.21 22.81 6.70
C ASN A 138 8.37 22.15 7.80
N ASN A 139 7.44 22.87 8.45
CA ASN A 139 6.50 22.27 9.40
C ASN A 139 5.51 21.32 8.71
N ALA A 140 5.32 21.46 7.38
CA ALA A 140 4.46 20.56 6.61
C ALA A 140 5.12 19.22 6.22
N ILE A 141 6.38 19.00 6.61
CA ILE A 141 7.13 17.77 6.35
C ILE A 141 6.79 16.73 7.42
N GLY A 142 6.78 15.45 7.04
CA GLY A 142 6.52 14.37 7.99
C GLY A 142 5.03 14.14 8.23
N LEU A 143 4.71 13.54 9.37
CA LEU A 143 3.35 13.17 9.80
C LEU A 143 2.69 14.32 10.56
N SER A 144 1.36 14.30 10.65
CA SER A 144 0.61 15.28 11.44
C SER A 144 1.12 15.29 12.88
N ASN A 145 1.49 16.47 13.37
CA ASN A 145 2.01 16.65 14.72
C ASN A 145 1.57 17.98 15.35
N GLY A 146 0.69 18.73 14.69
CA GLY A 146 0.20 20.03 15.16
C GLY A 146 1.15 21.20 14.86
N THR A 147 2.25 20.99 14.15
CA THR A 147 3.10 22.07 13.64
C THR A 147 2.62 22.51 12.26
N LEU A 148 2.45 23.81 12.06
CA LEU A 148 1.72 24.31 10.87
C LEU A 148 2.64 25.14 9.98
N ALA A 149 2.60 24.88 8.68
CA ALA A 149 2.90 25.86 7.66
C ALA A 149 1.68 26.78 7.49
N SER A 150 1.91 28.09 7.42
CA SER A 150 0.81 29.06 7.44
C SER A 150 0.99 30.14 6.41
N LEU A 151 -0.13 30.50 5.78
CA LEU A 151 -0.28 31.67 4.95
C LEU A 151 -1.32 32.54 5.64
N SER A 152 -0.92 33.75 6.01
CA SER A 152 -1.76 34.69 6.73
C SER A 152 -1.90 35.97 5.93
N SER A 153 -3.11 36.55 5.90
CA SER A 153 -3.29 37.88 5.32
C SER A 153 -2.85 38.97 6.30
N ALA A 154 -2.06 39.93 5.81
CA ALA A 154 -1.78 41.18 6.49
C ALA A 154 -2.69 42.29 5.93
N LEU A 155 -2.91 43.35 6.73
CA LEU A 155 -3.77 44.47 6.37
C LEU A 155 -3.44 44.98 4.95
N LEU A 156 -4.46 45.05 4.09
CA LEU A 156 -4.41 45.56 2.72
C LEU A 156 -3.57 44.77 1.69
N THR A 157 -3.07 43.58 2.02
CA THR A 157 -2.30 42.75 1.07
C THR A 157 -2.97 41.39 0.85
N GLN A 158 -3.21 41.06 -0.42
CA GLN A 158 -3.56 39.69 -0.79
C GLN A 158 -2.37 38.79 -0.48
N ALA A 159 -2.66 37.63 0.11
CA ALA A 159 -1.68 36.57 0.32
C ALA A 159 -2.08 35.35 -0.51
N ARG A 160 -1.11 34.77 -1.19
CA ARG A 160 -1.30 33.58 -2.04
C ARG A 160 -0.05 32.73 -2.03
N GLY A 161 -0.17 31.45 -2.28
CA GLY A 161 1.00 30.60 -2.40
C GLY A 161 0.67 29.16 -2.69
N ARG A 162 1.73 28.40 -2.95
CA ARG A 162 1.66 26.97 -3.19
C ARG A 162 2.80 26.27 -2.48
N LEU A 163 2.45 25.20 -1.78
CA LEU A 163 3.38 24.21 -1.27
C LEU A 163 3.34 23.00 -2.18
N VAL A 164 4.51 22.49 -2.55
CA VAL A 164 4.67 21.20 -3.24
C VAL A 164 5.42 20.27 -2.31
N LEU A 165 4.79 19.14 -1.99
CA LEU A 165 5.33 18.12 -1.11
C LEU A 165 5.77 16.92 -1.94
N GLY A 166 7.03 16.50 -1.72
CA GLY A 166 7.63 15.35 -2.38
C GLY A 166 7.79 14.18 -1.43
N TYR A 167 7.57 12.97 -1.94
CA TYR A 167 7.58 11.74 -1.16
C TYR A 167 8.69 10.82 -1.65
N SER A 168 9.25 10.04 -0.73
CA SER A 168 10.18 8.95 -1.00
C SER A 168 9.83 7.82 -0.05
N ILE A 169 8.77 7.07 -0.40
CA ILE A 169 8.06 6.19 0.52
C ILE A 169 8.05 4.73 0.06
N LEU A 170 8.98 4.36 -0.82
CA LEU A 170 9.12 3.00 -1.31
C LEU A 170 9.52 2.06 -0.15
N PRO A 171 8.67 1.07 0.22
CA PRO A 171 8.98 0.16 1.32
C PRO A 171 10.24 -0.67 1.04
N THR A 172 10.97 -1.01 2.09
CA THR A 172 12.00 -2.05 1.99
C THR A 172 11.35 -3.35 1.51
N GLN A 173 11.96 -3.98 0.51
CA GLN A 173 11.51 -5.26 -0.04
C GLN A 173 10.12 -5.20 -0.73
N TYR A 174 9.73 -4.03 -1.26
CA TYR A 174 8.46 -3.81 -2.01
C TYR A 174 8.17 -4.86 -3.10
N GLN A 175 9.21 -5.50 -3.66
CA GLN A 175 9.10 -6.58 -4.64
C GLN A 175 8.30 -7.80 -4.16
N TYR A 176 8.20 -8.03 -2.84
CA TYR A 176 7.39 -9.10 -2.27
C TYR A 176 5.97 -8.64 -1.91
N PHE A 177 5.59 -7.40 -2.19
CA PHE A 177 4.27 -6.89 -1.84
C PHE A 177 3.46 -6.51 -3.08
N GLU A 178 2.14 -6.53 -2.92
CA GLU A 178 1.17 -5.94 -3.84
C GLU A 178 0.49 -4.78 -3.14
N ILE A 179 0.19 -3.74 -3.91
CA ILE A 179 -0.55 -2.57 -3.41
C ILE A 179 -2.03 -2.95 -3.42
N GLU A 180 -2.68 -2.82 -2.27
CA GLU A 180 -4.12 -3.03 -2.13
C GLU A 180 -4.87 -1.70 -2.09
N GLN A 181 -4.28 -0.70 -1.43
CA GLN A 181 -4.91 0.62 -1.30
C GLN A 181 -3.89 1.73 -1.15
N VAL A 182 -4.18 2.89 -1.73
CA VAL A 182 -3.40 4.12 -1.57
C VAL A 182 -4.33 5.30 -1.29
N THR A 183 -4.15 5.93 -0.13
CA THR A 183 -4.98 7.04 0.34
C THR A 183 -4.14 8.26 0.69
N ILE A 184 -4.51 9.43 0.19
CA ILE A 184 -3.92 10.73 0.55
C ILE A 184 -4.78 11.39 1.63
N LYS A 185 -4.17 11.89 2.70
CA LYS A 185 -4.85 12.59 3.81
C LYS A 185 -4.31 14.00 3.99
N TYR A 186 -5.17 15.00 3.87
CA TYR A 186 -4.82 16.41 4.05
C TYR A 186 -5.26 16.93 5.42
N TYR A 187 -4.29 17.31 6.24
CA TYR A 187 -4.50 17.94 7.55
C TYR A 187 -4.35 19.45 7.40
N CYS A 188 -5.47 20.15 7.24
CA CYS A 188 -5.45 21.57 6.95
C CYS A 188 -6.56 22.34 7.68
N ARG A 189 -6.41 23.65 7.73
CA ARG A 189 -7.41 24.56 8.29
C ARG A 189 -7.47 25.81 7.44
N LEU A 190 -8.69 26.31 7.26
CA LEU A 190 -8.95 27.60 6.64
C LEU A 190 -9.83 28.42 7.59
N SER A 191 -9.37 29.62 7.94
CA SER A 191 -10.06 30.54 8.84
C SER A 191 -10.21 31.90 8.18
N LEU A 192 -11.44 32.42 8.17
CA LEU A 192 -11.80 33.77 7.75
C LEU A 192 -12.32 34.53 8.97
N THR A 193 -11.63 35.59 9.41
CA THR A 193 -11.97 36.33 10.64
C THR A 193 -12.58 37.69 10.34
N LEU A 194 -11.84 38.54 9.64
CA LEU A 194 -12.23 39.90 9.27
C LEU A 194 -11.83 40.10 7.82
N ALA A 195 -12.80 40.08 6.89
CA ALA A 195 -12.48 40.15 5.48
C ALA A 195 -13.56 40.83 4.63
N VAL A 196 -13.09 41.53 3.60
CA VAL A 196 -13.83 41.80 2.36
C VAL A 196 -13.21 40.92 1.28
N GLY A 197 -13.77 39.74 0.99
CA GLY A 197 -13.33 38.85 -0.10
C GLY A 197 -13.46 37.35 0.21
N VAL A 198 -12.80 36.52 -0.62
CA VAL A 198 -12.83 35.05 -0.52
C VAL A 198 -11.46 34.51 -0.12
N SER A 199 -11.45 33.57 0.82
CA SER A 199 -10.26 32.76 1.13
C SER A 199 -10.49 31.34 0.66
N SER A 200 -9.52 30.75 -0.04
CA SER A 200 -9.62 29.38 -0.50
C SER A 200 -8.34 28.58 -0.31
N MET A 201 -8.50 27.27 -0.27
CA MET A 201 -7.43 26.31 -0.40
C MET A 201 -7.78 25.27 -1.46
N ILE A 202 -6.79 24.84 -2.24
CA ILE A 202 -6.97 23.87 -3.31
C ILE A 202 -5.96 22.74 -3.12
N LEU A 203 -6.46 21.52 -3.18
CA LEU A 203 -5.71 20.28 -2.97
C LEU A 203 -5.42 19.64 -4.32
N TYR A 204 -4.18 19.24 -4.54
CA TYR A 204 -3.75 18.63 -5.80
C TYR A 204 -2.84 17.44 -5.53
N TRP A 205 -2.82 16.50 -6.45
CA TRP A 205 -1.78 15.47 -6.50
C TRP A 205 -1.35 15.19 -7.94
N ARG A 206 -0.24 14.49 -8.08
CA ARG A 206 0.22 13.93 -9.36
C ARG A 206 1.14 12.73 -9.12
N PRO A 207 1.22 11.79 -10.08
CA PRO A 207 2.03 10.58 -9.92
C PRO A 207 3.55 10.82 -10.04
N ASN A 208 3.97 11.89 -10.75
CA ASN A 208 5.37 12.30 -10.86
C ASN A 208 5.47 13.75 -11.36
N THR A 209 6.69 14.27 -11.49
CA THR A 209 6.96 15.67 -11.86
C THR A 209 6.61 16.05 -13.29
N GLN A 210 6.50 15.06 -14.20
CA GLN A 210 6.23 15.25 -15.62
C GLN A 210 4.74 15.28 -15.96
N VAL A 211 3.89 14.81 -15.04
CA VAL A 211 2.43 14.80 -15.22
C VAL A 211 1.84 16.09 -14.66
N ASP A 212 0.79 16.57 -15.30
CA ASP A 212 0.03 17.72 -14.84
C ASP A 212 -0.65 17.44 -13.49
N TRP A 213 -1.01 18.52 -12.80
CA TRP A 213 -1.65 18.42 -11.50
C TRP A 213 -3.12 18.04 -11.64
N THR A 214 -3.53 16.99 -10.92
CA THR A 214 -4.93 16.64 -10.75
C THR A 214 -5.49 17.40 -9.56
N GLN A 215 -6.46 18.28 -9.80
CA GLN A 215 -7.21 18.94 -8.72
C GLN A 215 -8.12 17.92 -8.04
N LEU A 216 -7.99 17.80 -6.72
CA LEU A 216 -8.82 16.93 -5.90
C LEU A 216 -10.04 17.67 -5.38
N GLN A 217 -9.83 18.86 -4.79
CA GLN A 217 -10.89 19.67 -4.22
C GLN A 217 -10.44 21.11 -4.02
N GLU A 218 -11.41 22.02 -4.08
CA GLU A 218 -11.28 23.40 -3.63
C GLU A 218 -12.24 23.64 -2.46
N ILE A 219 -11.74 24.33 -1.44
CA ILE A 219 -12.50 24.70 -0.25
C ILE A 219 -12.37 26.20 -0.08
N SER A 220 -13.50 26.90 0.02
CA SER A 220 -13.53 28.35 0.08
C SER A 220 -14.48 28.87 1.16
N LEU A 221 -14.10 29.98 1.78
CA LEU A 221 -14.93 30.77 2.68
C LEU A 221 -15.06 32.20 2.15
N SER A 222 -16.30 32.66 2.01
CA SER A 222 -16.66 34.04 1.65
C SER A 222 -17.31 34.81 2.81
N ILE A 223 -17.62 34.13 3.91
CA ILE A 223 -18.22 34.69 5.13
C ILE A 223 -17.34 34.26 6.32
N ILE A 224 -17.31 35.09 7.37
CA ILE A 224 -16.56 34.83 8.61
C ILE A 224 -16.88 33.42 9.11
N GLY A 225 -15.83 32.65 9.39
CA GLY A 225 -15.95 31.26 9.82
C GLY A 225 -14.65 30.49 9.69
N SER A 226 -14.69 29.21 10.01
CA SER A 226 -13.55 28.31 9.84
C SER A 226 -13.98 26.92 9.42
N VAL A 227 -13.11 26.26 8.66
CA VAL A 227 -13.16 24.84 8.37
C VAL A 227 -11.86 24.21 8.86
N ASN A 228 -11.98 23.10 9.58
CA ASN A 228 -10.88 22.51 10.33
C ASN A 228 -10.82 21.00 10.10
N TYR A 229 -9.77 20.56 9.43
CA TYR A 229 -9.48 19.15 9.10
C TYR A 229 -8.21 18.66 9.81
N LEU A 230 -7.78 19.34 10.87
CA LEU A 230 -6.57 18.96 11.62
C LEU A 230 -6.74 17.68 12.46
N THR A 231 -7.98 17.27 12.77
CA THR A 231 -8.25 16.02 13.51
C THR A 231 -8.93 14.97 12.65
N ASN A 232 -9.76 15.39 11.70
CA ASN A 232 -10.42 14.55 10.72
C ASN A 232 -9.96 15.01 9.33
N PRO A 233 -8.91 14.42 8.76
CA PRO A 233 -8.33 14.89 7.50
C PRO A 233 -9.27 14.63 6.34
N ILE A 234 -9.13 15.42 5.28
CA ILE A 234 -9.78 15.15 4.00
C ILE A 234 -9.02 14.00 3.34
N GLN A 235 -9.73 12.96 2.91
CA GLN A 235 -9.12 11.74 2.37
C GLN A 235 -9.49 11.54 0.89
N TYR A 236 -8.51 11.10 0.09
CA TYR A 236 -8.68 10.73 -1.30
C TYR A 236 -8.08 9.37 -1.56
N ASP A 237 -8.90 8.45 -2.04
CA ASP A 237 -8.45 7.15 -2.55
C ASP A 237 -7.95 7.35 -4.00
N ILE A 238 -6.70 6.98 -4.25
CA ILE A 238 -6.05 7.06 -5.57
C ILE A 238 -5.66 5.67 -6.10
N THR A 239 -6.17 4.60 -5.48
CA THR A 239 -5.78 3.21 -5.73
C THR A 239 -5.89 2.84 -7.19
N ASP A 240 -7.05 3.08 -7.83
CA ASP A 240 -7.26 2.73 -9.25
C ASP A 240 -6.27 3.43 -10.19
N THR A 241 -5.91 4.68 -9.88
CA THR A 241 -4.95 5.43 -10.69
C THR A 241 -3.53 4.90 -10.50
N VAL A 242 -3.17 4.51 -9.28
CA VAL A 242 -1.87 3.91 -8.97
C VAL A 242 -1.74 2.52 -9.60
N LEU A 243 -2.74 1.66 -9.43
CA LEU A 243 -2.76 0.31 -9.97
C LEU A 243 -2.90 0.28 -11.49
N GLY A 244 -3.52 1.30 -12.10
CA GLY A 244 -3.60 1.46 -13.55
C GLY A 244 -2.29 1.88 -14.22
N ALA A 245 -1.26 2.25 -13.45
CA ALA A 245 0.04 2.61 -14.00
C ALA A 245 0.86 1.37 -14.42
N PRO A 246 1.76 1.48 -15.43
CA PRO A 246 2.62 0.37 -15.83
C PRO A 246 3.53 -0.16 -14.71
N ASP A 247 3.95 0.74 -13.81
CA ASP A 247 4.68 0.41 -12.59
C ASP A 247 4.08 1.19 -11.41
N PRO A 248 3.18 0.56 -10.64
CA PRO A 248 2.55 1.19 -9.47
C PRO A 248 3.57 1.63 -8.40
N TRP A 249 4.67 0.89 -8.24
CA TRP A 249 5.70 1.23 -7.25
C TRP A 249 6.51 2.46 -7.68
N ALA A 250 6.71 2.66 -8.98
CA ALA A 250 7.29 3.91 -9.49
C ALA A 250 6.40 5.12 -9.19
N VAL A 251 5.07 4.99 -9.23
CA VAL A 251 4.16 6.07 -8.80
C VAL A 251 4.36 6.35 -7.31
N ILE A 252 4.34 5.32 -6.46
CA ILE A 252 4.54 5.46 -5.01
C ILE A 252 5.86 6.18 -4.68
N ASN A 253 6.93 5.87 -5.41
CA ASN A 253 8.24 6.47 -5.17
C ASN A 253 8.38 7.92 -5.65
N ASN A 254 7.54 8.37 -6.58
CA ASN A 254 7.70 9.68 -7.25
C ASN A 254 6.50 10.62 -7.07
N LEU A 255 5.44 10.19 -6.38
CA LEU A 255 4.23 10.98 -6.21
C LEU A 255 4.54 12.33 -5.56
N GLN A 256 3.72 13.32 -5.92
CA GLN A 256 3.75 14.64 -5.28
C GLN A 256 2.35 15.09 -4.95
N THR A 257 2.24 15.84 -3.87
CA THR A 257 1.02 16.57 -3.52
C THR A 257 1.28 18.05 -3.54
N SER A 258 0.23 18.83 -3.69
CA SER A 258 0.31 20.27 -3.72
C SER A 258 -0.86 20.88 -2.97
N PHE A 259 -0.54 21.89 -2.17
CA PHE A 259 -1.50 22.65 -1.39
C PHE A 259 -1.39 24.12 -1.77
N VAL A 260 -2.46 24.66 -2.33
CA VAL A 260 -2.55 26.08 -2.70
C VAL A 260 -3.41 26.79 -1.66
N GLY A 261 -2.98 27.95 -1.20
CA GLY A 261 -3.76 28.85 -0.35
C GLY A 261 -3.89 30.22 -1.02
N THR A 262 -5.09 30.81 -0.99
CA THR A 262 -5.31 32.16 -1.52
C THR A 262 -6.25 32.98 -0.63
N HIS A 263 -5.95 34.26 -0.51
CA HIS A 263 -6.82 35.30 0.05
C HIS A 263 -6.99 36.39 -1.02
N THR A 264 -8.19 36.52 -1.58
CA THR A 264 -8.52 37.56 -2.58
C THR A 264 -8.87 38.90 -1.95
N GLY A 265 -9.23 38.88 -0.67
CA GLY A 265 -9.75 40.02 0.07
C GLY A 265 -8.77 40.78 0.94
N LEU A 266 -9.16 41.99 1.33
CA LEU A 266 -8.46 42.78 2.34
C LEU A 266 -9.01 42.37 3.71
N GLY A 267 -8.14 41.95 4.62
CA GLY A 267 -8.57 41.42 5.90
C GLY A 267 -7.42 41.11 6.86
N ILE A 268 -7.68 41.25 8.16
CA ILE A 268 -6.72 40.89 9.21
C ILE A 268 -7.13 39.55 9.81
N GLY A 269 -6.16 38.64 9.88
CA GLY A 269 -6.33 37.37 10.61
C GLY A 269 -6.93 36.23 9.79
N ASN A 270 -7.07 36.39 8.46
CA ASN A 270 -7.37 35.24 7.60
C ASN A 270 -6.13 34.35 7.54
N ILE A 271 -6.35 33.05 7.67
CA ILE A 271 -5.27 32.08 7.80
C ILE A 271 -5.62 30.84 6.99
N VAL A 272 -4.71 30.42 6.12
CA VAL A 272 -4.63 29.08 5.55
C VAL A 272 -3.49 28.33 6.22
N GLN A 273 -3.77 27.15 6.76
CA GLN A 273 -2.82 26.33 7.48
C GLN A 273 -2.76 24.92 6.92
N LEU A 274 -1.55 24.38 6.83
CA LEU A 274 -1.26 22.99 6.53
C LEU A 274 -0.39 22.41 7.65
N ASP A 275 -0.86 21.33 8.28
CA ASP A 275 -0.08 20.53 9.25
C ASP A 275 0.75 19.50 8.50
N ALA A 276 0.09 18.61 7.75
CA ALA A 276 0.76 17.58 6.99
C ALA A 276 -0.13 17.11 5.82
N ILE A 277 0.50 16.41 4.88
CA ILE A 277 -0.20 15.56 3.91
C ILE A 277 0.40 14.18 4.01
N GLU A 278 -0.39 13.23 4.51
CA GLU A 278 0.03 11.85 4.72
C GLU A 278 -0.39 10.97 3.55
N ILE A 279 0.44 9.98 3.24
CA ILE A 279 0.13 8.92 2.29
C ILE A 279 0.05 7.61 3.05
N GLN A 280 -1.13 7.01 3.06
CA GLN A 280 -1.34 5.66 3.58
C GLN A 280 -1.29 4.67 2.42
N ILE A 281 -0.46 3.64 2.56
CA ILE A 281 -0.33 2.54 1.58
C ILE A 281 -0.62 1.24 2.32
N CYS A 282 -1.68 0.55 1.92
CA CYS A 282 -1.99 -0.79 2.41
C CYS A 282 -1.55 -1.82 1.37
N MET A 283 -0.93 -2.89 1.85
CA MET A 283 -0.25 -3.89 1.03
C MET A 283 -0.57 -5.30 1.48
N SER A 284 -0.62 -6.21 0.51
CA SER A 284 -0.69 -7.65 0.72
C SER A 284 0.61 -8.33 0.30
N GLY A 285 0.78 -9.59 0.68
CA GLY A 285 1.98 -10.37 0.37
C GLY A 285 1.91 -11.12 -0.96
N LYS A 286 3.01 -11.07 -1.74
CA LYS A 286 3.29 -12.02 -2.84
C LYS A 286 3.88 -13.30 -2.27
N ASN A 287 3.03 -14.29 -2.12
CA ASN A 287 3.37 -15.61 -1.61
C ASN A 287 4.12 -16.40 -2.68
N GLN A 288 5.23 -17.04 -2.30
CA GLN A 288 5.95 -17.98 -3.16
C GLN A 288 5.58 -19.39 -2.77
N ILE A 289 5.21 -20.21 -3.76
CA ILE A 289 4.83 -21.61 -3.57
C ILE A 289 5.68 -22.46 -4.48
N THR A 290 6.33 -23.46 -3.90
CA THR A 290 7.04 -24.50 -4.64
C THR A 290 6.38 -25.84 -4.35
N VAL A 291 5.95 -26.54 -5.39
CA VAL A 291 5.38 -27.88 -5.30
C VAL A 291 6.32 -28.88 -5.95
N PHE A 292 6.44 -30.05 -5.33
CA PHE A 292 7.31 -31.13 -5.78
C PHE A 292 6.47 -32.39 -5.94
N GLY A 293 6.63 -33.09 -7.06
CA GLY A 293 5.89 -34.31 -7.32
C GLY A 293 6.26 -34.97 -8.63
N TYR A 294 5.37 -35.83 -9.10
CA TYR A 294 5.41 -36.49 -10.41
C TYR A 294 3.98 -36.83 -10.86
N GLU A 295 3.82 -37.28 -12.10
CA GLU A 295 2.54 -37.77 -12.63
C GLU A 295 2.62 -39.26 -12.97
N ALA A 296 1.58 -40.02 -12.62
CA ALA A 296 1.46 -41.44 -12.96
C ALA A 296 0.01 -41.90 -13.07
#